data_AF-A0A669C6E4-F1
#
_entry.id   AF-A0A669C6E4-F1
#
_cell.length_a   1.000
_cell.length_b   1.000
_cell.length_c   1.000
_cell.angle_alpha   90.00
_cell.angle_beta   90.00
_cell.angle_gamma   90.00
#
_symmetry.space_group_name_H-M   'P 1'
#
loop_
_entity.id
_entity.type
_entity.pdbx_description
1 polymer ?
#
loop_
_entity_poly.entity_id
_entity_poly.type
_entity_poly.pdbx_seq_one_letter_code
_entity_poly.pdbx_strand_id
1 'polypeptide(L)'
;MSSTIIPVPKKPRITGLNDYRPVALTSVVMKSFERLVLSYLKTLTAPLLDPLQFAYTVKRSLDGAINMALHFTLQHLDSPGTYARILFVDFSSAFNTILPDHLQGKLSHMNVPDPICRWITDFLTDRKQHVRLGKNVSDSRTISTGSPQGCVLSPLLFSLYTNCCTSTHQSVKLIKFADDTTVIGLISDGDESAYRRVVERLVSWCSHNNLVLNPQKTVEIIVDFRKHTAPLPPIILTDTPITFVDSASWVPPSPTMKWEPTITSVIKKAQQRMYFVRQLKKFNLPTWTMMQFYTAIIESILTSSITVWYAGATIRDKQRLQRVVRSAEKVIGCRLPSLQDLYTSRTLGRAARITADPSHPGHSLFDLLPSGRRLRSIRTRTSRHKNSFFPSAVGLMNNNNMTVPTTNT
;
A
#
# COMPACT_ATOMS: atom_id res chain seq x y z
N MET A 1 -11.39 -27.78 -11.34
CA MET A 1 -10.51 -27.76 -10.13
C MET A 1 -11.32 -28.03 -8.86
N SER A 2 -10.76 -28.69 -7.83
CA SER A 2 -11.40 -28.82 -6.51
C SER A 2 -10.58 -28.15 -5.40
N SER A 3 -11.23 -27.48 -4.45
CA SER A 3 -10.57 -26.81 -3.32
C SER A 3 -11.30 -27.05 -2.00
N THR A 4 -10.56 -27.17 -0.90
CA THR A 4 -11.16 -27.13 0.43
C THR A 4 -11.07 -25.72 1.01
N ILE A 5 -12.20 -25.14 1.42
CA ILE A 5 -12.25 -23.88 2.13
C ILE A 5 -12.04 -24.10 3.63
N ILE A 6 -11.04 -23.44 4.20
CA ILE A 6 -10.80 -23.35 5.64
C ILE A 6 -11.19 -21.94 6.10
N PRO A 7 -12.22 -21.79 6.96
CA PRO A 7 -12.59 -20.51 7.51
C PRO A 7 -11.56 -20.06 8.57
N VAL A 8 -10.88 -18.95 8.33
CA VAL A 8 -9.87 -18.37 9.24
C VAL A 8 -10.43 -17.13 9.93
N PRO A 9 -10.40 -17.04 11.28
CA PRO A 9 -10.78 -15.84 12.02
C PRO A 9 -10.05 -14.56 11.55
N LYS A 10 -10.79 -13.51 11.20
CA LYS A 10 -10.25 -12.15 10.93
C LYS A 10 -9.95 -11.38 12.21
N LYS A 11 -10.66 -11.69 13.30
CA LYS A 11 -10.53 -11.04 14.61
C LYS A 11 -10.61 -12.07 15.75
N PRO A 12 -10.04 -11.78 16.94
CA PRO A 12 -9.98 -12.73 18.04
C PRO A 12 -11.36 -13.19 18.53
N ARG A 13 -12.33 -12.27 18.59
CA ARG A 13 -13.70 -12.58 19.02
C ARG A 13 -14.63 -12.59 17.81
N ILE A 14 -15.10 -13.76 17.44
CA ILE A 14 -16.04 -13.93 16.33
C ILE A 14 -17.46 -13.59 16.78
N THR A 15 -18.13 -12.74 16.03
CA THR A 15 -19.51 -12.28 16.27
C THR A 15 -20.46 -12.68 15.15
N GLY A 16 -19.95 -13.04 13.97
CA GLY A 16 -20.75 -13.54 12.86
C GLY A 16 -19.89 -14.14 11.75
N LEU A 17 -20.55 -14.70 10.72
CA LEU A 17 -19.87 -15.39 9.62
C LEU A 17 -18.93 -14.49 8.82
N ASN A 18 -19.24 -13.19 8.71
CA ASN A 18 -18.40 -12.20 8.02
C ASN A 18 -17.03 -11.96 8.70
N ASP A 19 -16.87 -12.40 9.95
CA ASP A 19 -15.61 -12.36 10.67
C ASP A 19 -14.66 -13.50 10.27
N TYR A 20 -15.10 -14.43 9.43
CA TYR A 20 -14.23 -15.43 8.82
C TYR A 20 -13.73 -14.98 7.46
N ARG A 21 -12.51 -15.40 7.13
CA ARG A 21 -11.90 -15.32 5.82
C ARG A 21 -11.87 -16.73 5.22
N PRO A 22 -12.58 -16.98 4.11
CA PRO A 22 -12.57 -18.30 3.49
C PRO A 22 -11.25 -18.51 2.73
N VAL A 23 -10.34 -19.32 3.27
CA VAL A 23 -9.06 -19.64 2.61
C VAL A 23 -9.20 -20.95 1.84
N ALA A 24 -9.11 -20.88 0.52
CA ALA A 24 -9.10 -22.02 -0.37
C ALA A 24 -7.73 -22.72 -0.38
N LEU A 25 -7.74 -24.00 -0.02
CA LEU A 25 -6.60 -24.90 -0.13
C LEU A 25 -6.72 -25.73 -1.39
N THR A 26 -5.78 -25.50 -2.30
CA THR A 26 -5.61 -26.21 -3.57
C THR A 26 -4.55 -27.30 -3.43
N SER A 27 -4.53 -28.26 -4.35
CA SER A 27 -3.53 -29.34 -4.34
C SER A 27 -2.12 -28.77 -4.52
N VAL A 28 -1.11 -29.46 -3.99
CA VAL A 28 0.30 -29.05 -4.12
C VAL A 28 0.70 -28.97 -5.59
N VAL A 29 0.27 -29.94 -6.42
CA VAL A 29 0.51 -29.95 -7.86
C VAL A 29 -0.05 -28.70 -8.52
N MET A 30 -1.28 -28.30 -8.18
CA MET A 30 -1.89 -27.09 -8.72
C MET A 30 -1.11 -25.84 -8.29
N LYS A 31 -0.71 -25.73 -7.01
CA LYS A 31 0.11 -24.60 -6.54
C LYS A 31 1.45 -24.50 -7.27
N SER A 32 2.08 -25.63 -7.57
CA SER A 32 3.34 -25.66 -8.33
C SER A 32 3.11 -25.17 -9.76
N PHE A 33 2.04 -25.62 -10.41
CA PHE A 33 1.70 -25.16 -11.75
C PHE A 33 1.34 -23.67 -11.79
N GLU A 34 0.50 -23.20 -10.86
CA GLU A 34 0.17 -21.77 -10.70
C GLU A 34 1.43 -20.90 -10.56
N ARG A 35 2.49 -21.37 -9.90
CA ARG A 35 3.76 -20.62 -9.79
C ARG A 35 4.47 -20.46 -11.12
N LEU A 36 4.46 -21.50 -11.97
CA LEU A 36 5.02 -21.44 -13.32
C LEU A 36 4.25 -20.43 -14.18
N VAL A 37 2.92 -20.54 -14.17
CA VAL A 37 2.04 -19.61 -14.90
C VAL A 37 2.19 -18.17 -14.38
N LEU A 38 2.25 -18.00 -13.05
CA LEU A 38 2.46 -16.69 -12.42
C LEU A 38 3.76 -16.03 -12.91
N SER A 39 4.86 -16.78 -12.97
CA SER A 39 6.14 -16.25 -13.45
C SER A 39 6.04 -15.79 -14.90
N TYR A 40 5.41 -16.61 -15.75
CA TYR A 40 5.23 -16.30 -17.16
C TYR A 40 4.32 -15.07 -17.38
N LEU A 41 3.17 -15.02 -16.70
CA LEU A 41 2.25 -13.88 -16.79
C LEU A 41 2.88 -12.58 -16.31
N LYS A 42 3.68 -12.61 -15.23
CA LYS A 42 4.37 -11.41 -14.75
C LYS A 42 5.32 -10.85 -15.80
N THR A 43 6.07 -11.69 -16.50
CA THR A 43 6.96 -11.24 -17.57
C THR A 43 6.20 -10.55 -18.70
N LEU A 44 5.06 -11.10 -19.11
CA LEU A 44 4.24 -10.53 -20.17
C LEU A 44 3.52 -9.24 -19.76
N THR A 45 2.95 -9.22 -18.55
CA THR A 45 2.00 -8.17 -18.14
C THR A 45 2.64 -7.04 -17.35
N ALA A 46 3.81 -7.23 -16.74
CA ALA A 46 4.43 -6.20 -15.90
C ALA A 46 4.64 -4.84 -16.59
N PRO A 47 5.08 -4.76 -17.87
CA PRO A 47 5.22 -3.48 -18.57
C PRO A 47 3.88 -2.78 -18.87
N LEU A 48 2.77 -3.53 -18.83
CA LEU A 48 1.43 -3.08 -19.19
C LEU A 48 0.58 -2.72 -17.96
N LEU A 49 1.10 -2.95 -16.76
CA LEU A 49 0.42 -2.59 -15.52
C LEU A 49 0.43 -1.08 -15.32
N ASP A 50 -0.68 -0.56 -14.81
CA ASP A 50 -0.78 0.82 -14.34
C ASP A 50 0.38 1.13 -13.36
N PRO A 51 1.19 2.17 -13.61
CA PRO A 51 2.28 2.57 -12.70
C PRO A 51 1.82 2.85 -11.27
N LEU A 52 0.54 3.19 -11.06
CA LEU A 52 -0.07 3.41 -9.74
C LEU A 52 -0.64 2.14 -9.09
N GLN A 53 -0.42 0.95 -9.69
CA GLN A 53 -0.63 -0.37 -9.08
C GLN A 53 0.61 -0.79 -8.28
N PHE A 54 0.53 -0.71 -6.95
CA PHE A 54 1.66 -1.02 -6.07
C PHE A 54 1.67 -2.45 -5.51
N ALA A 55 0.50 -3.05 -5.27
CA ALA A 55 0.49 -4.41 -4.75
C ALA A 55 0.77 -5.43 -5.85
N TYR A 56 1.43 -6.53 -5.44
CA TYR A 56 1.76 -7.69 -6.28
C TYR A 56 2.68 -7.41 -7.47
N THR A 57 3.11 -6.16 -7.66
CA THR A 57 4.13 -5.73 -8.61
C THR A 57 5.53 -5.87 -7.99
N VAL A 58 6.50 -6.30 -8.81
CA VAL A 58 7.89 -6.44 -8.37
C VAL A 58 8.47 -5.06 -8.01
N LYS A 59 9.29 -4.97 -6.96
CA LYS A 59 9.92 -3.73 -6.48
C LYS A 59 8.96 -2.61 -6.02
N ARG A 60 7.65 -2.86 -5.93
CA ARG A 60 6.66 -1.95 -5.35
C ARG A 60 6.35 -2.33 -3.90
N SER A 61 5.95 -1.36 -3.08
CA SER A 61 5.66 -1.58 -1.66
C SER A 61 4.55 -0.64 -1.18
N LEU A 62 3.89 -0.99 -0.07
CA LEU A 62 2.87 -0.15 0.56
C LEU A 62 3.41 1.25 0.88
N ASP A 63 4.60 1.34 1.50
CA ASP A 63 5.23 2.64 1.75
C ASP A 63 5.47 3.44 0.47
N GLY A 64 5.70 2.77 -0.67
CA GLY A 64 5.85 3.42 -1.97
C GLY A 64 4.54 4.06 -2.43
N ALA A 65 3.42 3.34 -2.27
CA ALA A 65 2.08 3.85 -2.53
C ALA A 65 1.77 5.07 -1.64
N ILE A 66 2.07 4.97 -0.34
CA ILE A 66 1.87 6.04 0.63
C ILE A 66 2.75 7.26 0.29
N ASN A 67 4.02 7.05 -0.03
CA ASN A 67 4.93 8.12 -0.42
C ASN A 67 4.45 8.85 -1.67
N MET A 68 3.93 8.13 -2.68
CA MET A 68 3.33 8.75 -3.87
C MET A 68 2.05 9.51 -3.55
N ALA A 69 1.16 8.92 -2.74
CA ALA A 69 -0.06 9.58 -2.30
C ALA A 69 0.26 10.91 -1.59
N LEU A 70 1.16 10.86 -0.60
CA LEU A 70 1.63 12.04 0.12
C LEU A 70 2.30 13.05 -0.79
N HIS A 71 3.08 12.60 -1.78
CA HIS A 71 3.73 13.50 -2.73
C HIS A 71 2.70 14.27 -3.56
N PHE A 72 1.75 13.58 -4.20
CA PHE A 72 0.70 14.24 -4.98
C PHE A 72 -0.09 15.23 -4.14
N THR A 73 -0.50 14.83 -2.93
CA THR A 73 -1.25 15.69 -2.02
C THR A 73 -0.42 16.90 -1.57
N LEU A 74 0.79 16.70 -1.05
CA LEU A 74 1.61 17.78 -0.50
C LEU A 74 2.16 18.73 -1.57
N GLN A 75 2.47 18.23 -2.75
CA GLN A 75 2.89 19.05 -3.88
C GLN A 75 1.77 19.98 -4.33
N HIS A 76 0.52 19.49 -4.38
CA HIS A 76 -0.64 20.31 -4.71
C HIS A 76 -0.91 21.38 -3.65
N LEU A 77 -0.90 20.97 -2.38
CA LEU A 77 -1.14 21.83 -1.22
C LEU A 77 -0.06 22.89 -0.96
N ASP A 78 1.05 22.85 -1.68
CA ASP A 78 2.08 23.90 -1.67
C ASP A 78 1.61 25.17 -2.41
N SER A 79 0.50 25.11 -3.14
CA SER A 79 -0.13 26.26 -3.82
C SER A 79 -1.28 26.84 -3.01
N PRO A 80 -1.42 28.18 -2.94
CA PRO A 80 -2.53 28.81 -2.22
C PRO A 80 -3.87 28.47 -2.88
N GLY A 81 -4.96 28.53 -2.10
CA GLY A 81 -6.32 28.27 -2.61
C GLY A 81 -6.66 26.79 -2.86
N THR A 82 -5.72 25.88 -2.65
CA THR A 82 -5.89 24.45 -2.91
C THR A 82 -6.26 23.64 -1.67
N TYR A 83 -6.91 22.49 -1.90
CA TYR A 83 -7.15 21.44 -0.92
C TYR A 83 -7.18 20.07 -1.60
N ALA A 84 -7.16 18.98 -0.83
CA ALA A 84 -7.24 17.63 -1.38
C ALA A 84 -8.37 16.84 -0.71
N ARG A 85 -9.09 16.04 -1.50
CA ARG A 85 -10.05 15.04 -1.02
C ARG A 85 -9.50 13.65 -1.32
N ILE A 86 -9.48 12.78 -0.32
CA ILE A 86 -8.89 11.45 -0.41
C ILE A 86 -9.98 10.44 -0.03
N LEU A 87 -10.49 9.73 -1.04
CA LEU A 87 -11.48 8.68 -0.88
C LEU A 87 -10.79 7.32 -0.80
N PHE A 88 -11.02 6.60 0.28
CA PHE A 88 -10.58 5.23 0.49
C PHE A 88 -11.74 4.29 0.15
N VAL A 89 -11.64 3.66 -1.02
CA VAL A 89 -12.66 2.73 -1.53
C VAL A 89 -12.35 1.33 -1.04
N ASP A 90 -13.35 0.71 -0.41
CA ASP A 90 -13.33 -0.68 0.04
C ASP A 90 -14.32 -1.50 -0.79
N PHE A 91 -13.94 -2.70 -1.19
CA PHE A 91 -14.80 -3.63 -1.91
C PHE A 91 -15.36 -4.71 -0.99
N SER A 92 -16.64 -5.00 -1.14
CA SER A 92 -17.28 -6.15 -0.53
C SER A 92 -16.79 -7.45 -1.18
N SER A 93 -15.82 -8.09 -0.53
CA SER A 93 -15.33 -9.41 -0.94
C SER A 93 -14.71 -9.46 -2.35
N ALA A 94 -13.83 -8.49 -2.65
CA ALA A 94 -13.25 -8.22 -3.98
C ALA A 94 -12.82 -9.46 -4.80
N PHE A 95 -12.11 -10.41 -4.19
CA PHE A 95 -11.64 -11.60 -4.91
C PHE A 95 -12.79 -12.51 -5.37
N ASN A 96 -13.89 -12.56 -4.62
CA ASN A 96 -15.02 -13.43 -4.94
C ASN A 96 -15.92 -12.88 -6.06
N THR A 97 -15.66 -11.68 -6.55
CA THR A 97 -16.51 -11.02 -7.54
C THR A 97 -15.95 -11.01 -8.95
N ILE A 98 -14.71 -11.47 -9.16
CA ILE A 98 -14.10 -11.58 -10.49
C ILE A 98 -14.98 -12.45 -11.40
N LEU A 99 -15.35 -11.92 -12.58
CA LEU A 99 -16.01 -12.70 -13.62
C LEU A 99 -14.96 -13.28 -14.59
N PRO A 100 -14.86 -14.61 -14.75
CA PRO A 100 -13.86 -15.25 -15.62
C PRO A 100 -13.90 -14.72 -17.06
N ASP A 101 -15.08 -14.55 -17.66
CA ASP A 101 -15.21 -14.08 -19.04
C ASP A 101 -14.70 -12.65 -19.23
N HIS A 102 -14.99 -11.75 -18.27
CA HIS A 102 -14.46 -10.39 -18.29
C HIS A 102 -12.94 -10.38 -18.11
N LEU A 103 -12.41 -11.24 -17.25
CA LEU A 103 -10.97 -11.37 -17.05
C LEU A 103 -10.29 -11.89 -18.33
N GLN A 104 -10.87 -12.89 -18.99
CA GLN A 104 -10.37 -13.43 -20.25
C GLN A 104 -10.27 -12.32 -21.31
N GLY A 105 -11.32 -11.53 -21.48
CA GLY A 105 -11.30 -10.38 -22.38
C GLY A 105 -10.14 -9.43 -22.07
N LYS A 106 -9.96 -9.04 -20.80
CA LYS A 106 -8.85 -8.16 -20.39
C LYS A 106 -7.47 -8.78 -20.67
N LEU A 107 -7.29 -10.07 -20.43
CA LEU A 107 -6.04 -10.77 -20.71
C LEU A 107 -5.72 -10.80 -22.22
N SER A 108 -6.73 -11.07 -23.06
CA SER A 108 -6.58 -11.01 -24.52
C SER A 108 -6.19 -9.60 -25.00
N HIS A 109 -6.76 -8.53 -24.44
CA HIS A 109 -6.35 -7.15 -24.74
C HIS A 109 -4.90 -6.83 -24.33
N MET A 110 -4.36 -7.55 -23.35
CA MET A 110 -2.96 -7.44 -22.92
C MET A 110 -2.03 -8.38 -23.70
N ASN A 111 -2.50 -8.97 -24.82
CA ASN A 111 -1.77 -9.92 -25.65
C ASN A 111 -1.26 -11.16 -24.90
N VAL A 112 -2.00 -11.59 -23.86
CA VAL A 112 -1.73 -12.89 -23.22
C VAL A 112 -2.15 -14.00 -24.19
N PRO A 113 -1.32 -15.03 -24.44
CA PRO A 113 -1.66 -16.10 -25.38
C PRO A 113 -2.98 -16.81 -25.06
N ASP A 114 -3.79 -17.04 -26.09
CA ASP A 114 -5.12 -17.66 -25.96
C ASP A 114 -5.16 -18.98 -25.17
N PRO A 115 -4.18 -19.91 -25.28
CA PRO A 115 -4.18 -21.12 -24.47
C PRO A 115 -4.10 -20.82 -22.97
N ILE A 116 -3.36 -19.78 -22.58
CA ILE A 116 -3.22 -19.38 -21.18
C ILE A 116 -4.48 -18.67 -20.70
N CYS A 117 -5.06 -17.80 -21.52
CA CYS A 117 -6.35 -17.18 -21.24
C CYS A 117 -7.43 -18.25 -20.99
N ARG A 118 -7.55 -19.23 -21.88
CA ARG A 118 -8.48 -20.36 -21.75
C ARG A 118 -8.22 -21.19 -20.50
N TRP A 119 -6.95 -21.48 -20.21
CA TRP A 119 -6.59 -22.21 -18.99
C TRP A 119 -6.97 -21.42 -17.72
N ILE A 120 -6.79 -20.10 -17.70
CA ILE A 120 -7.20 -19.26 -16.56
C ILE A 120 -8.72 -19.24 -16.41
N THR A 121 -9.46 -19.15 -17.52
CA THR A 121 -10.92 -19.23 -17.50
C THR A 121 -11.38 -20.58 -16.93
N ASP A 122 -10.86 -21.69 -17.45
CA ASP A 122 -11.16 -23.05 -16.93
C ASP A 122 -10.73 -23.22 -15.46
N PHE A 123 -9.61 -22.62 -15.08
CA PHE A 123 -9.14 -22.61 -13.70
C PHE A 123 -10.14 -21.93 -12.75
N LEU A 124 -10.85 -20.89 -13.21
CA LEU A 124 -11.79 -20.11 -12.39
C LEU A 124 -13.26 -20.55 -12.50
N THR A 125 -13.62 -21.27 -13.57
CA THR A 125 -14.98 -21.73 -13.87
C THR A 125 -15.23 -23.14 -13.32
N ASP A 126 -16.48 -23.43 -12.96
CA ASP A 126 -16.97 -24.75 -12.51
C ASP A 126 -16.10 -25.41 -11.42
N ARG A 127 -15.55 -24.59 -10.53
CA ARG A 127 -14.71 -25.04 -9.43
C ARG A 127 -15.57 -25.67 -8.35
N LYS A 128 -15.28 -26.93 -8.00
CA LYS A 128 -15.92 -27.60 -6.86
C LYS A 128 -15.24 -27.20 -5.56
N GLN A 129 -16.00 -26.74 -4.58
CA GLN A 129 -15.47 -26.40 -3.27
C GLN A 129 -16.39 -26.85 -2.14
N HIS A 130 -15.79 -27.29 -1.05
CA HIS A 130 -16.46 -27.65 0.20
C HIS A 130 -15.76 -26.95 1.36
N VAL A 131 -16.50 -26.69 2.44
CA VAL A 131 -15.97 -26.09 3.66
C VAL A 131 -15.57 -27.21 4.62
N ARG A 132 -14.38 -27.10 5.22
CA ARG A 132 -13.95 -27.99 6.29
C ARG A 132 -13.73 -27.22 7.58
N LEU A 133 -14.41 -27.66 8.65
CA LEU A 133 -14.23 -27.13 10.00
C LEU A 133 -13.91 -28.28 10.95
N GLY A 134 -12.64 -28.37 11.36
CA GLY A 134 -12.14 -29.51 12.12
C GLY A 134 -12.28 -30.80 11.30
N LYS A 135 -13.03 -31.77 11.84
CA LYS A 135 -13.32 -33.06 11.19
C LYS A 135 -14.54 -33.02 10.26
N ASN A 136 -15.36 -31.97 10.36
CA ASN A 136 -16.61 -31.86 9.60
C ASN A 136 -16.34 -31.25 8.23
N VAL A 137 -16.99 -31.81 7.20
CA VAL A 137 -16.91 -31.37 5.81
C VAL A 137 -18.32 -31.13 5.31
N SER A 138 -18.56 -29.98 4.69
CA SER A 138 -19.84 -29.66 4.05
C SER A 138 -20.00 -30.39 2.72
N ASP A 139 -21.21 -30.34 2.17
CA ASP A 139 -21.43 -30.69 0.77
C ASP A 139 -20.58 -29.81 -0.17
N SER A 140 -20.26 -30.36 -1.32
CA SER A 140 -19.54 -29.66 -2.39
C SER A 140 -20.50 -28.74 -3.15
N ARG A 141 -20.07 -27.51 -3.39
CA ARG A 141 -20.74 -26.56 -4.29
C ARG A 141 -19.83 -26.20 -5.46
N THR A 142 -20.43 -26.03 -6.63
CA THR A 142 -19.73 -25.56 -7.82
C THR A 142 -19.82 -24.04 -7.89
N ILE A 143 -18.70 -23.37 -8.18
CA ILE A 143 -18.60 -21.91 -8.31
C ILE A 143 -17.84 -21.56 -9.58
N SER A 144 -18.41 -20.61 -10.34
CA SER A 144 -17.85 -20.07 -11.58
C SER A 144 -17.59 -18.57 -11.49
N THR A 145 -17.52 -18.05 -10.27
CA THR A 145 -17.22 -16.64 -9.97
C THR A 145 -16.11 -16.53 -8.94
N GLY A 146 -15.35 -15.46 -9.05
CA GLY A 146 -14.27 -15.12 -8.14
C GLY A 146 -13.01 -15.95 -8.32
N SER A 147 -11.92 -15.42 -7.78
CA SER A 147 -10.66 -16.12 -7.65
C SER A 147 -10.46 -16.61 -6.21
N PRO A 148 -10.21 -17.91 -6.00
CA PRO A 148 -10.16 -18.49 -4.66
C PRO A 148 -9.04 -17.88 -3.81
N GLN A 149 -9.40 -17.38 -2.62
CA GLN A 149 -8.46 -16.72 -1.72
C GLN A 149 -7.46 -17.73 -1.13
N GLY A 150 -6.17 -17.51 -1.32
CA GLY A 150 -5.11 -18.44 -0.89
C GLY A 150 -4.49 -19.25 -2.03
N CYS A 151 -5.00 -19.11 -3.25
CA CYS A 151 -4.30 -19.57 -4.44
C CYS A 151 -3.17 -18.60 -4.79
N VAL A 152 -2.18 -19.13 -5.52
CA VAL A 152 -0.95 -18.40 -5.84
C VAL A 152 -1.21 -17.34 -6.90
N LEU A 153 -2.12 -17.63 -7.84
CA LEU A 153 -2.39 -16.76 -8.98
C LEU A 153 -3.38 -15.63 -8.65
N SER A 154 -4.31 -15.84 -7.71
CA SER A 154 -5.42 -14.93 -7.41
C SER A 154 -5.01 -13.47 -7.22
N PRO A 155 -3.93 -13.15 -6.47
CA PRO A 155 -3.48 -11.78 -6.30
C PRO A 155 -3.17 -11.06 -7.62
N LEU A 156 -2.45 -11.72 -8.53
CA LEU A 156 -2.11 -11.14 -9.83
C LEU A 156 -3.36 -11.01 -10.71
N LEU A 157 -4.24 -12.02 -10.72
CA LEU A 157 -5.47 -11.97 -11.51
C LEU A 157 -6.35 -10.80 -11.11
N PHE A 158 -6.44 -10.50 -9.81
CA PHE A 158 -7.17 -9.31 -9.34
C PHE A 158 -6.53 -8.02 -9.84
N SER A 159 -5.20 -7.89 -9.77
CA SER A 159 -4.49 -6.73 -10.32
C SER A 159 -4.69 -6.57 -11.83
N LEU A 160 -4.69 -7.66 -12.60
CA LEU A 160 -4.96 -7.63 -14.03
C LEU A 160 -6.42 -7.26 -14.32
N TYR A 161 -7.35 -7.77 -13.51
CA TYR A 161 -8.78 -7.46 -13.61
C TYR A 161 -9.06 -5.97 -13.42
N THR A 162 -8.38 -5.33 -12.46
CA THR A 162 -8.55 -3.91 -12.13
C THR A 162 -7.53 -3.00 -12.81
N ASN A 163 -6.71 -3.53 -13.73
CA ASN A 163 -5.62 -2.76 -14.35
C ASN A 163 -6.12 -1.51 -15.08
N CYS A 164 -7.19 -1.65 -15.87
CA CYS A 164 -7.80 -0.54 -16.64
C CYS A 164 -8.62 0.43 -15.78
N CYS A 165 -8.74 0.20 -14.47
CA CYS A 165 -9.30 1.18 -13.55
C CYS A 165 -8.25 2.26 -13.27
N THR A 166 -8.24 3.29 -14.11
CA THR A 166 -7.33 4.43 -14.03
C THR A 166 -8.11 5.74 -14.02
N SER A 167 -7.51 6.79 -13.47
CA SER A 167 -8.10 8.12 -13.54
C SER A 167 -8.12 8.64 -14.98
N THR A 168 -9.18 9.36 -15.34
CA THR A 168 -9.32 10.01 -16.65
C THR A 168 -9.01 11.50 -16.59
N HIS A 169 -8.59 12.01 -15.43
CA HIS A 169 -8.27 13.42 -15.24
C HIS A 169 -6.96 13.61 -14.49
N GLN A 170 -6.15 14.57 -14.93
CA GLN A 170 -4.81 14.79 -14.37
C GLN A 170 -4.82 15.21 -12.89
N SER A 171 -5.86 15.93 -12.45
CA SER A 171 -6.02 16.37 -11.06
C SER A 171 -6.62 15.29 -10.15
N VAL A 172 -6.88 14.10 -10.66
CA VAL A 172 -7.35 12.96 -9.86
C VAL A 172 -6.37 11.82 -10.00
N LYS A 173 -5.86 11.32 -8.88
CA LYS A 173 -4.94 10.16 -8.87
C LYS A 173 -5.65 8.95 -8.29
N LEU A 174 -5.48 7.79 -8.91
CA LEU A 174 -6.07 6.53 -8.46
C LEU A 174 -4.92 5.59 -8.13
N ILE A 175 -4.71 5.36 -6.83
CA ILE A 175 -3.63 4.50 -6.32
C ILE A 175 -4.24 3.20 -5.85
N LYS A 176 -3.68 2.08 -6.30
CA LYS A 176 -4.19 0.73 -6.00
C LYS A 176 -3.17 -0.07 -5.21
N PHE A 177 -3.62 -0.65 -4.11
CA PHE A 177 -2.87 -1.62 -3.33
C PHE A 177 -3.76 -2.83 -3.03
N ALA A 178 -3.65 -3.85 -3.88
CA ALA A 178 -4.50 -5.04 -3.86
C ALA A 178 -5.95 -4.63 -4.10
N ASP A 179 -6.85 -4.97 -3.17
CA ASP A 179 -8.25 -4.54 -3.17
C ASP A 179 -8.45 -3.10 -2.67
N ASP A 180 -7.51 -2.53 -1.90
CA ASP A 180 -7.61 -1.15 -1.45
C ASP A 180 -7.38 -0.18 -2.63
N THR A 181 -8.36 0.66 -2.92
CA THR A 181 -8.27 1.71 -3.95
C THR A 181 -8.41 3.08 -3.31
N THR A 182 -7.43 3.96 -3.54
CA THR A 182 -7.43 5.34 -3.03
C THR A 182 -7.58 6.32 -4.18
N VAL A 183 -8.62 7.14 -4.16
CA VAL A 183 -8.85 8.22 -5.13
C VAL A 183 -8.49 9.55 -4.47
N ILE A 184 -7.54 10.27 -5.07
CA ILE A 184 -7.05 11.56 -4.57
C ILE A 184 -7.50 12.65 -5.55
N GLY A 185 -8.48 13.46 -5.15
CA GLY A 185 -8.86 14.68 -5.84
C GLY A 185 -8.00 15.86 -5.41
N LEU A 186 -7.26 16.44 -6.34
CA LEU A 186 -6.44 17.64 -6.17
C LEU A 186 -7.28 18.84 -6.63
N ILE A 187 -7.80 19.62 -5.68
CA ILE A 187 -8.82 20.63 -5.96
C ILE A 187 -8.20 22.02 -5.86
N SER A 188 -8.44 22.83 -6.89
CA SER A 188 -8.04 24.24 -6.97
C SER A 188 -9.29 25.09 -7.01
N ASP A 189 -9.27 26.22 -6.30
CA ASP A 189 -10.30 27.27 -6.38
C ASP A 189 -11.74 26.78 -6.12
N GLY A 190 -11.89 25.63 -5.44
CA GLY A 190 -13.19 25.04 -5.15
C GLY A 190 -13.78 24.15 -6.24
N ASP A 191 -13.15 23.99 -7.41
CA ASP A 191 -13.70 23.16 -8.49
C ASP A 191 -13.51 21.65 -8.22
N GLU A 192 -14.57 21.02 -7.71
CA GLU A 192 -14.62 19.58 -7.46
C GLU A 192 -15.11 18.76 -8.67
N SER A 193 -15.44 19.40 -9.79
CA SER A 193 -16.17 18.75 -10.89
C SER A 193 -15.42 17.57 -11.48
N ALA A 194 -14.10 17.70 -11.64
CA ALA A 194 -13.26 16.62 -12.13
C ALA A 194 -13.22 15.42 -11.17
N TYR A 195 -13.11 15.69 -9.87
CA TYR A 195 -13.08 14.65 -8.84
C TYR A 195 -14.41 13.90 -8.76
N ARG A 196 -15.54 14.62 -8.72
CA ARG A 196 -16.88 14.02 -8.69
C ARG A 196 -17.16 13.14 -9.91
N ARG A 197 -16.84 13.64 -11.12
CA ARG A 197 -16.98 12.86 -12.36
C ARG A 197 -16.15 11.58 -12.35
N VAL A 198 -14.92 11.61 -11.82
CA VAL A 198 -14.08 10.41 -11.72
C VAL A 198 -14.66 9.42 -10.72
N VAL A 199 -15.21 9.89 -9.59
CA VAL A 199 -15.86 9.01 -8.60
C VAL A 199 -17.13 8.38 -9.18
N GLU A 200 -17.98 9.14 -9.87
CA GLU A 200 -19.17 8.61 -10.56
C GLU A 200 -18.79 7.56 -11.61
N ARG A 201 -17.76 7.85 -12.41
CA ARG A 201 -17.22 6.89 -13.38
C ARG A 201 -16.67 5.65 -12.70
N LEU A 202 -16.02 5.79 -11.54
CA LEU A 202 -15.52 4.65 -10.77
C LEU A 202 -16.69 3.77 -10.29
N VAL A 203 -17.78 4.36 -9.78
CA VAL A 203 -18.98 3.62 -9.36
C VAL A 203 -19.57 2.85 -10.54
N SER A 204 -19.75 3.53 -11.68
CA SER A 204 -20.22 2.89 -12.91
C SER A 204 -19.28 1.77 -13.35
N TRP A 205 -17.97 2.02 -13.40
CA TRP A 205 -16.97 1.03 -13.80
C TRP A 205 -16.98 -0.19 -12.89
N CYS A 206 -17.10 0.00 -11.57
CA CYS A 206 -17.21 -1.08 -10.60
C CYS A 206 -18.45 -1.94 -10.88
N SER A 207 -19.61 -1.31 -11.11
CA SER A 207 -20.85 -2.02 -11.49
C SER A 207 -20.67 -2.88 -12.74
N HIS A 208 -20.11 -2.32 -13.82
CA HIS A 208 -19.84 -3.05 -15.07
C HIS A 208 -18.82 -4.19 -14.92
N ASN A 209 -17.94 -4.13 -13.91
CA ASN A 209 -16.94 -5.16 -13.63
C ASN A 209 -17.35 -6.04 -12.43
N ASN A 210 -18.63 -6.05 -12.05
CA ASN A 210 -19.16 -6.84 -10.94
C ASN A 210 -18.40 -6.61 -9.61
N LEU A 211 -17.75 -5.45 -9.42
CA LEU A 211 -17.07 -5.11 -8.19
C LEU A 211 -18.06 -4.41 -7.25
N VAL A 212 -18.41 -5.08 -6.16
CA VAL A 212 -19.36 -4.56 -5.19
C VAL A 212 -18.63 -3.60 -4.24
N LEU A 213 -18.99 -2.32 -4.29
CA LEU A 213 -18.46 -1.32 -3.35
C LEU A 213 -19.01 -1.56 -1.95
N ASN A 214 -18.25 -1.18 -0.92
CA ASN A 214 -18.69 -1.19 0.47
C ASN A 214 -18.82 0.24 0.99
N PRO A 215 -20.00 0.88 0.90
CA PRO A 215 -20.13 2.27 1.31
C PRO A 215 -19.89 2.50 2.80
N GLN A 216 -20.18 1.52 3.65
CA GLN A 216 -19.98 1.61 5.11
C GLN A 216 -18.50 1.62 5.50
N LYS A 217 -17.63 1.03 4.68
CA LYS A 217 -16.18 1.01 4.89
C LYS A 217 -15.44 2.01 4.01
N THR A 218 -16.13 2.55 3.01
CA THR A 218 -15.59 3.59 2.14
C THR A 218 -15.65 4.91 2.92
N VAL A 219 -14.50 5.54 3.08
CA VAL A 219 -14.34 6.73 3.92
C VAL A 219 -13.58 7.82 3.19
N GLU A 220 -13.84 9.06 3.54
CA GLU A 220 -13.15 10.20 2.93
C GLU A 220 -12.37 11.01 3.98
N ILE A 221 -11.16 11.42 3.60
CA ILE A 221 -10.35 12.38 4.35
C ILE A 221 -10.19 13.63 3.49
N ILE A 222 -10.49 14.79 4.08
CA ILE A 222 -10.20 16.09 3.46
C ILE A 222 -8.92 16.64 4.10
N VAL A 223 -7.96 17.02 3.27
CA VAL A 223 -6.75 17.72 3.69
C VAL A 223 -6.84 19.16 3.19
N ASP A 224 -7.15 20.07 4.11
CA ASP A 224 -7.32 21.48 3.82
C ASP A 224 -6.55 22.33 4.84
N PHE A 225 -5.68 23.21 4.35
CA PHE A 225 -4.88 24.13 5.17
C PHE A 225 -5.28 25.60 4.99
N ARG A 226 -6.40 25.87 4.30
CA ARG A 226 -6.94 27.22 4.10
C ARG A 226 -7.54 27.72 5.42
N LYS A 227 -7.46 29.04 5.66
CA LYS A 227 -7.93 29.67 6.91
C LYS A 227 -9.45 29.81 7.01
N HIS A 228 -10.13 29.92 5.87
CA HIS A 228 -11.58 30.06 5.78
C HIS A 228 -12.12 29.00 4.84
N THR A 229 -12.90 28.07 5.38
CA THR A 229 -13.42 26.92 4.64
C THR A 229 -14.93 26.86 4.80
N ALA A 230 -15.67 26.96 3.70
CA ALA A 230 -17.07 26.57 3.70
C ALA A 230 -17.18 25.05 3.95
N PRO A 231 -18.25 24.56 4.59
CA PRO A 231 -18.52 23.13 4.70
C PRO A 231 -18.55 22.51 3.29
N LEU A 232 -17.76 21.48 3.07
CA LEU A 232 -17.71 20.79 1.79
C LEU A 232 -18.79 19.71 1.73
N PRO A 233 -19.62 19.66 0.67
CA PRO A 233 -20.67 18.66 0.57
C PRO A 233 -20.08 17.25 0.49
N PRO A 234 -20.65 16.27 1.20
CA PRO A 234 -20.22 14.88 1.11
C PRO A 234 -20.38 14.34 -0.31
N ILE A 235 -19.60 13.32 -0.64
CA ILE A 235 -19.85 12.53 -1.84
C ILE A 235 -20.96 11.54 -1.52
N ILE A 236 -21.88 11.37 -2.47
CA ILE A 236 -22.89 10.32 -2.41
C ILE A 236 -22.37 9.17 -3.27
N LEU A 237 -22.14 8.01 -2.64
CA LEU A 237 -21.75 6.77 -3.31
C LEU A 237 -22.93 5.81 -3.20
N THR A 238 -23.48 5.35 -4.32
CA THR A 238 -24.62 4.41 -4.36
C THR A 238 -25.75 4.82 -3.39
N ASP A 239 -26.23 6.06 -3.52
CA ASP A 239 -27.29 6.67 -2.69
C ASP A 239 -26.98 6.78 -1.17
N THR A 240 -25.73 6.55 -0.77
CA THR A 240 -25.28 6.70 0.62
C THR A 240 -24.24 7.81 0.74
N PRO A 241 -24.41 8.78 1.66
CA PRO A 241 -23.40 9.79 1.91
C PRO A 241 -22.17 9.14 2.57
N ILE A 242 -21.00 9.39 2.00
CA ILE A 242 -19.74 8.88 2.54
C ILE A 242 -19.41 9.62 3.84
N THR A 243 -18.98 8.86 4.84
CA THR A 243 -18.55 9.42 6.13
C THR A 243 -17.15 10.03 6.02
N PHE A 244 -17.00 11.25 6.52
CA PHE A 244 -15.70 11.85 6.76
C PHE A 244 -15.04 11.22 7.98
N VAL A 245 -13.74 10.94 7.88
CA VAL A 245 -12.96 10.41 9.00
C VAL A 245 -11.69 11.21 9.23
N ASP A 246 -11.24 11.22 10.48
CA ASP A 246 -9.97 11.83 10.84
C ASP A 246 -8.77 10.88 10.61
N SER A 247 -8.99 9.59 10.36
CA SER A 247 -7.89 8.66 10.04
C SER A 247 -8.38 7.42 9.31
N ALA A 248 -7.54 6.87 8.43
CA ALA A 248 -7.80 5.63 7.70
C ALA A 248 -6.61 4.66 7.88
N SER A 249 -6.87 3.36 7.77
CA SER A 249 -5.92 2.31 8.16
C SER A 249 -4.62 2.25 7.32
N TRP A 250 -4.55 2.92 6.16
CA TRP A 250 -3.48 2.70 5.16
C TRP A 250 -2.66 3.94 4.77
N VAL A 251 -3.05 5.19 5.10
CA VAL A 251 -2.34 6.44 4.72
C VAL A 251 -2.51 7.52 5.84
N PRO A 252 -1.87 8.73 5.84
CA PRO A 252 -1.39 9.43 7.04
C PRO A 252 -2.47 9.71 8.11
N PRO A 253 -2.06 9.94 9.37
CA PRO A 253 -2.86 9.70 10.56
C PRO A 253 -3.91 10.78 10.82
N SER A 254 -3.98 11.81 9.97
CA SER A 254 -4.89 12.93 10.18
C SER A 254 -5.05 13.85 8.96
N PRO A 255 -6.21 14.53 8.83
CA PRO A 255 -6.40 15.75 8.02
C PRO A 255 -5.30 16.81 8.26
N THR A 256 -4.75 16.83 9.48
CA THR A 256 -3.67 17.75 9.88
C THR A 256 -2.28 17.28 9.51
N MET A 257 -2.13 16.07 8.94
CA MET A 257 -0.86 15.42 8.58
C MET A 257 0.15 15.38 9.74
N LYS A 258 -0.33 15.11 10.96
CA LYS A 258 0.51 14.97 12.16
C LYS A 258 0.88 13.51 12.37
N TRP A 259 2.17 13.25 12.60
CA TRP A 259 2.70 11.90 12.80
C TRP A 259 2.70 11.43 14.26
N GLU A 260 2.37 12.31 15.21
CA GLU A 260 2.38 12.02 16.66
C GLU A 260 1.54 10.78 17.05
N PRO A 261 0.31 10.56 16.54
CA PRO A 261 -0.47 9.37 16.90
C PRO A 261 0.21 8.08 16.45
N THR A 262 0.73 8.04 15.22
CA THR A 262 1.49 6.91 14.69
C THR A 262 2.75 6.65 15.49
N ILE A 263 3.52 7.69 15.77
CA ILE A 263 4.76 7.60 16.55
C ILE A 263 4.46 7.09 17.97
N THR A 264 3.39 7.57 18.59
CA THR A 264 2.96 7.13 19.93
C THR A 264 2.58 5.65 19.93
N SER A 265 1.85 5.18 18.91
CA SER A 265 1.52 3.76 18.72
C SER A 265 2.76 2.89 18.52
N VAL A 266 3.70 3.33 17.68
CA VAL A 266 4.98 2.65 17.43
C VAL A 266 5.81 2.54 18.72
N ILE A 267 5.94 3.64 19.47
CA ILE A 267 6.66 3.65 20.76
C ILE A 267 6.01 2.69 21.74
N LYS A 268 4.68 2.71 21.88
CA LYS A 268 3.95 1.82 22.80
C LYS A 268 4.23 0.35 22.48
N LYS A 269 4.15 -0.04 21.19
CA LYS A 269 4.45 -1.41 20.75
C LYS A 269 5.91 -1.80 21.02
N ALA A 270 6.86 -0.92 20.71
CA ALA A 270 8.29 -1.17 20.95
C ALA A 270 8.60 -1.32 22.46
N GLN A 271 8.01 -0.47 23.30
CA GLN A 271 8.17 -0.52 24.75
C GLN A 271 7.59 -1.81 25.37
N GLN A 272 6.46 -2.32 24.85
CA GLN A 272 5.94 -3.61 25.28
C GLN A 272 6.94 -4.76 25.03
N ARG A 273 7.75 -4.67 23.95
CA ARG A 273 8.76 -5.69 23.61
C ARG A 273 10.07 -5.54 24.39
N MET A 274 10.32 -4.37 24.99
CA MET A 274 11.47 -4.16 25.89
C MET A 274 11.47 -5.09 27.10
N TYR A 275 10.28 -5.53 27.56
CA TYR A 275 10.17 -6.52 28.63
C TYR A 275 10.98 -7.78 28.31
N PHE A 276 10.86 -8.30 27.08
CA PHE A 276 11.56 -9.51 26.68
C PHE A 276 13.08 -9.33 26.66
N VAL A 277 13.59 -8.20 26.15
CA VAL A 277 15.04 -7.92 26.18
C VAL A 277 15.58 -7.89 27.62
N ARG A 278 14.81 -7.34 28.56
CA ARG A 278 15.19 -7.36 29.98
C ARG A 278 15.18 -8.77 30.57
N GLN A 279 14.21 -9.62 30.16
CA GLN A 279 14.22 -11.03 30.55
C GLN A 279 15.45 -11.76 29.98
N LEU A 280 15.77 -11.57 28.70
CA LEU A 280 16.96 -12.17 28.08
C LEU A 280 18.25 -11.77 28.83
N LYS A 281 18.35 -10.50 29.25
CA LYS A 281 19.46 -10.03 30.08
C LYS A 281 19.49 -10.71 31.45
N LYS A 282 18.33 -10.87 32.10
CA LYS A 282 18.21 -11.57 33.39
C LYS A 282 18.64 -13.04 33.30
N PHE A 283 18.40 -13.69 32.16
CA PHE A 283 18.87 -15.05 31.89
C PHE A 283 20.34 -15.13 31.43
N ASN A 284 21.11 -14.03 31.55
CA ASN A 284 22.52 -13.94 31.18
C ASN A 284 22.82 -14.37 29.73
N LEU A 285 21.90 -14.11 28.80
CA LEU A 285 22.17 -14.41 27.40
C LEU A 285 23.28 -13.50 26.82
N PRO A 286 24.03 -13.99 25.83
CA PRO A 286 25.07 -13.20 25.17
C PRO A 286 24.53 -11.92 24.53
N THR A 287 25.35 -10.87 24.52
CA THR A 287 25.04 -9.56 23.92
C THR A 287 24.57 -9.69 22.47
N TRP A 288 25.23 -10.53 21.67
CA TRP A 288 24.89 -10.72 20.25
C TRP A 288 23.46 -11.27 20.08
N THR A 289 23.03 -12.20 20.93
CA THR A 289 21.67 -12.78 20.87
C THR A 289 20.62 -11.72 21.20
N MET A 290 20.89 -10.88 22.21
CA MET A 290 20.02 -9.76 22.55
C MET A 290 19.97 -8.70 21.44
N MET A 291 21.09 -8.44 20.74
CA MET A 291 21.12 -7.58 19.57
C MET A 291 20.26 -8.13 18.44
N GLN A 292 20.37 -9.43 18.13
CA GLN A 292 19.54 -10.08 17.11
C GLN A 292 18.05 -9.97 17.46
N PHE A 293 17.70 -10.20 18.73
CA PHE A 293 16.32 -10.01 19.21
C PHE A 293 15.87 -8.55 19.04
N TYR A 294 16.71 -7.58 19.43
CA TYR A 294 16.41 -6.16 19.27
C TYR A 294 16.14 -5.81 17.80
N THR A 295 17.04 -6.18 16.89
CA THR A 295 16.92 -5.88 15.46
C THR A 295 15.68 -6.54 14.86
N ALA A 296 15.41 -7.80 15.19
CA ALA A 296 14.28 -8.54 14.66
C ALA A 296 12.92 -8.05 15.18
N ILE A 297 12.83 -7.67 16.46
CA ILE A 297 11.53 -7.43 17.12
C ILE A 297 11.28 -5.96 17.44
N ILE A 298 12.27 -5.22 17.94
CA ILE A 298 12.09 -3.84 18.40
C ILE A 298 12.41 -2.86 17.29
N GLU A 299 13.58 -3.00 16.67
CA GLU A 299 14.00 -2.15 15.55
C GLU A 299 13.01 -2.29 14.39
N SER A 300 12.55 -3.51 14.06
CA SER A 300 11.55 -3.74 13.02
C SER A 300 10.25 -2.94 13.25
N ILE A 301 9.79 -2.84 14.51
CA ILE A 301 8.64 -2.01 14.89
C ILE A 301 8.97 -0.53 14.74
N LEU A 302 10.09 -0.08 15.29
CA LEU A 302 10.51 1.33 15.28
C LEU A 302 10.76 1.85 13.85
N THR A 303 11.17 0.97 12.96
CA THR A 303 11.54 1.30 11.59
C THR A 303 10.46 0.95 10.56
N SER A 304 9.29 0.47 11.03
CA SER A 304 8.12 0.22 10.18
C SER A 304 7.71 1.52 9.49
N SER A 305 7.72 1.52 8.16
CA SER A 305 7.38 2.69 7.33
C SER A 305 8.17 3.96 7.68
N ILE A 306 9.38 3.85 8.25
CA ILE A 306 10.15 5.00 8.76
C ILE A 306 10.42 6.08 7.70
N THR A 307 10.55 5.69 6.43
CA THR A 307 10.74 6.60 5.29
C THR A 307 9.53 7.49 5.00
N VAL A 308 8.35 7.11 5.49
CA VAL A 308 7.09 7.84 5.25
C VAL A 308 6.96 8.99 6.24
N TRP A 309 7.16 8.71 7.53
CA TRP A 309 6.75 9.60 8.61
C TRP A 309 7.91 10.25 9.36
N TYR A 310 9.12 9.67 9.34
CA TYR A 310 10.22 10.12 10.19
C TYR A 310 10.74 11.50 9.79
N ALA A 311 10.81 11.80 8.49
CA ALA A 311 11.21 13.12 8.00
C ALA A 311 10.29 14.23 8.53
N GLY A 312 8.98 14.01 8.45
CA GLY A 312 7.94 14.92 8.94
C GLY A 312 7.71 14.91 10.45
N ALA A 313 8.39 14.04 11.20
CA ALA A 313 8.27 13.98 12.66
C ALA A 313 8.90 15.21 13.32
N THR A 314 8.28 15.67 14.42
CA THR A 314 8.83 16.79 15.21
C THR A 314 10.15 16.39 15.89
N ILE A 315 10.96 17.38 16.26
CA ILE A 315 12.21 17.13 17.03
C ILE A 315 11.89 16.38 18.33
N ARG A 316 10.80 16.77 19.02
CA ARG A 316 10.32 16.11 20.23
C ARG A 316 10.01 14.63 19.99
N ASP A 317 9.35 14.31 18.88
CA ASP A 317 9.01 12.93 18.54
C ASP A 317 10.22 12.08 18.18
N LYS A 318 11.17 12.65 17.42
CA LYS A 318 12.46 12.00 17.12
C LYS A 318 13.22 11.67 18.40
N GLN A 319 13.24 12.59 19.38
CA GLN A 319 13.85 12.35 20.69
C GLN A 319 13.10 11.27 21.49
N ARG A 320 11.76 11.27 21.48
CA ARG A 320 10.95 10.21 22.11
C ARG A 320 11.29 8.83 21.56
N LEU A 321 11.40 8.70 20.24
CA LEU A 321 11.78 7.46 19.57
C LEU A 321 13.22 7.04 19.93
N GLN A 322 14.18 7.97 19.87
CA GLN A 322 15.58 7.67 20.19
C GLN A 322 15.76 7.22 21.64
N ARG A 323 14.91 7.67 22.58
CA ARG A 323 14.92 7.18 23.98
C ARG A 323 14.64 5.68 24.08
N VAL A 324 13.84 5.11 23.19
CA VAL A 324 13.59 3.65 23.16
C VAL A 324 14.87 2.91 22.79
N VAL A 325 15.58 3.38 21.75
CA VAL A 325 16.88 2.82 21.35
C VAL A 325 17.90 2.91 22.49
N ARG A 326 18.04 4.09 23.10
CA ARG A 326 18.96 4.30 24.25
C ARG A 326 18.62 3.40 25.44
N SER A 327 17.35 3.10 25.65
CA SER A 327 16.93 2.16 26.70
C SER A 327 17.36 0.73 26.38
N ALA A 328 17.30 0.32 25.12
CA ALA A 328 17.81 -0.98 24.68
C ALA A 328 19.34 -1.05 24.77
N GLU A 329 20.06 -0.01 24.34
CA GLU A 329 21.53 0.07 24.47
C GLU A 329 21.98 -0.17 25.91
N LYS A 330 21.31 0.47 26.88
CA LYS A 330 21.60 0.31 28.31
C LYS A 330 21.37 -1.12 28.83
N VAL A 331 20.30 -1.78 28.38
CA VAL A 331 19.98 -3.15 28.83
C VAL A 331 20.93 -4.17 28.20
N ILE A 332 21.21 -4.01 26.91
CA ILE A 332 22.04 -4.94 26.13
C ILE A 332 23.53 -4.76 26.47
N GLY A 333 23.97 -3.52 26.71
CA GLY A 333 25.36 -3.19 26.99
C GLY A 333 26.20 -2.97 25.72
N CYS A 334 25.56 -2.60 24.60
CA CYS A 334 26.25 -2.29 23.34
C CYS A 334 25.64 -1.04 22.68
N ARG A 335 26.40 -0.42 21.78
CA ARG A 335 25.85 0.65 20.92
C ARG A 335 24.92 0.05 19.86
N LEU A 336 23.84 0.75 19.58
CA LEU A 336 22.86 0.40 18.55
C LEU A 336 22.79 1.53 17.52
N PRO A 337 22.44 1.26 16.26
CA PRO A 337 22.26 2.31 15.25
C PRO A 337 21.23 3.35 15.71
N SER A 338 21.51 4.63 15.48
CA SER A 338 20.51 5.67 15.77
C SER A 338 19.35 5.56 14.78
N LEU A 339 18.17 6.03 15.18
CA LEU A 339 17.03 6.05 14.25
C LEU A 339 17.24 7.00 13.08
N GLN A 340 18.07 8.03 13.25
CA GLN A 340 18.45 8.93 12.17
C GLN A 340 19.29 8.18 11.13
N ASP A 341 20.24 7.34 11.54
CA ASP A 341 21.07 6.55 10.64
C ASP A 341 20.23 5.49 9.91
N LEU A 342 19.35 4.80 10.63
CA LEU A 342 18.42 3.82 10.06
C LEU A 342 17.47 4.47 9.06
N TYR A 343 16.96 5.67 9.36
CA TYR A 343 16.14 6.45 8.44
C TYR A 343 16.93 6.85 7.18
N THR A 344 18.14 7.39 7.34
CA THR A 344 18.98 7.82 6.22
C THR A 344 19.31 6.63 5.31
N SER A 345 19.77 5.52 5.88
CA SER A 345 20.09 4.29 5.14
C SER A 345 18.89 3.75 4.37
N ARG A 346 17.72 3.62 5.01
CA ARG A 346 16.50 3.12 4.35
C ARG A 346 15.95 4.07 3.30
N THR A 347 16.08 5.38 3.51
CA THR A 347 15.66 6.40 2.54
C THR A 347 16.53 6.35 1.30
N LEU A 348 17.85 6.31 1.45
CA LEU A 348 18.79 6.16 0.33
C LEU A 348 18.58 4.84 -0.41
N GLY A 349 18.45 3.72 0.30
CA GLY A 349 18.21 2.41 -0.30
C GLY A 349 16.87 2.30 -1.02
N ARG A 350 15.85 3.07 -0.63
CA ARG A 350 14.61 3.18 -1.40
C ARG A 350 14.76 4.12 -2.59
N ALA A 351 15.39 5.28 -2.42
CA ALA A 351 15.62 6.23 -3.49
C ALA A 351 16.40 5.58 -4.63
N ALA A 352 17.52 4.89 -4.33
CA ALA A 352 18.31 4.16 -5.31
C ALA A 352 17.48 3.12 -6.09
N ARG A 353 16.55 2.41 -5.44
CA ARG A 353 15.66 1.46 -6.11
C ARG A 353 14.65 2.14 -7.04
N ILE A 354 14.16 3.32 -6.67
CA ILE A 354 13.24 4.11 -7.51
C ILE A 354 14.00 4.66 -8.72
N THR A 355 15.19 5.22 -8.51
CA THR A 355 16.02 5.75 -9.58
C THR A 355 16.48 4.66 -10.55
N ALA A 356 16.73 3.44 -10.08
CA ALA A 356 17.10 2.31 -10.93
C ALA A 356 15.90 1.65 -11.67
N ASP A 357 14.67 2.12 -11.47
CA ASP A 357 13.45 1.55 -12.06
C ASP A 357 12.67 2.61 -12.85
N PRO A 358 12.88 2.71 -14.17
CA PRO A 358 12.18 3.67 -15.04
C PRO A 358 10.65 3.51 -15.03
N SER A 359 10.14 2.32 -14.70
CA SER A 359 8.70 2.08 -14.60
C SER A 359 8.08 2.68 -13.33
N HIS A 360 8.89 3.05 -12.34
CA HIS A 360 8.40 3.57 -11.07
C HIS A 360 7.74 4.94 -11.27
N PRO A 361 6.50 5.18 -10.78
CA PRO A 361 5.80 6.44 -11.00
C PRO A 361 6.51 7.66 -10.40
N GLY A 362 7.38 7.43 -9.41
CA GLY A 362 8.27 8.45 -8.83
C GLY A 362 9.68 8.52 -9.42
N HIS A 363 9.99 7.80 -10.52
CA HIS A 363 11.32 7.78 -11.14
C HIS A 363 11.75 9.19 -11.58
N SER A 364 10.87 9.90 -12.28
CA SER A 364 11.09 11.28 -12.76
C SER A 364 11.23 12.33 -11.65
N LEU A 365 11.03 11.95 -10.38
CA LEU A 365 11.30 12.84 -9.25
C LEU A 365 12.78 12.85 -8.86
N PHE A 366 13.59 12.00 -9.49
CA PHE A 366 15.04 11.87 -9.30
C PHE A 366 15.81 12.23 -10.58
N ASP A 367 15.42 13.32 -11.24
CA ASP A 367 16.11 13.81 -12.44
C ASP A 367 17.46 14.46 -12.11
N LEU A 368 18.47 14.18 -12.92
CA LEU A 368 19.78 14.83 -12.81
C LEU A 368 19.74 16.25 -13.39
N LEU A 369 20.58 17.13 -12.82
CA LEU A 369 20.94 18.39 -13.46
C LEU A 369 21.79 18.13 -14.72
N PRO A 370 21.88 19.10 -15.65
CA PRO A 370 22.68 18.95 -16.87
C PRO A 370 24.15 18.56 -16.63
N SER A 371 24.70 18.87 -15.45
CA SER A 371 26.06 18.48 -15.07
C SER A 371 26.23 16.98 -14.76
N GLY A 372 25.14 16.22 -14.63
CA GLY A 372 25.15 14.79 -14.27
C GLY A 372 25.57 14.48 -12.83
N ARG A 373 25.96 15.48 -12.03
CA ARG A 373 26.56 15.28 -10.69
C ARG A 373 25.55 15.33 -9.55
N ARG A 374 24.44 16.01 -9.74
CA ARG A 374 23.44 16.27 -8.68
C ARG A 374 22.04 16.11 -9.22
N LEU A 375 21.16 15.62 -8.38
CA LEU A 375 19.73 15.59 -8.62
C LEU A 375 19.14 17.01 -8.54
N ARG A 376 18.15 17.28 -9.38
CA ARG A 376 17.36 18.50 -9.35
C ARG A 376 16.54 18.53 -8.07
N SER A 377 16.77 19.55 -7.23
CA SER A 377 15.99 19.75 -6.03
C SER A 377 14.51 19.98 -6.36
N ILE A 378 13.63 19.26 -5.67
CA ILE A 378 12.17 19.47 -5.78
C ILE A 378 11.84 20.80 -5.10
N ARG A 379 11.14 21.68 -5.83
CA ARG A 379 10.72 22.98 -5.30
C ARG A 379 9.61 22.78 -4.27
N THR A 380 9.85 23.21 -3.04
CA THR A 380 8.90 23.11 -1.93
C THR A 380 8.69 24.48 -1.28
N ARG A 381 7.45 24.87 -1.03
CA ARG A 381 7.09 26.12 -0.33
C ARG A 381 6.80 25.89 1.14
N THR A 382 6.31 24.72 1.51
CA THR A 382 6.00 24.39 2.90
C THR A 382 7.01 23.40 3.50
N SER A 383 7.15 23.44 4.82
CA SER A 383 7.93 22.45 5.56
C SER A 383 7.32 21.04 5.45
N ARG A 384 6.00 20.93 5.29
CA ARG A 384 5.30 19.64 5.13
C ARG A 384 5.73 18.95 3.84
N HIS A 385 5.69 19.65 2.70
CA HIS A 385 6.16 19.08 1.44
C HIS A 385 7.66 18.82 1.46
N LYS A 386 8.47 19.77 1.96
CA LYS A 386 9.93 19.60 2.13
C LYS A 386 10.29 18.34 2.94
N ASN A 387 9.56 18.07 4.01
CA ASN A 387 9.79 16.93 4.90
C ASN A 387 9.03 15.67 4.46
N SER A 388 8.51 15.62 3.24
CA SER A 388 8.01 14.38 2.63
C SER A 388 9.15 13.56 2.02
N PHE A 389 8.86 12.31 1.64
CA PHE A 389 9.87 11.36 1.20
C PHE A 389 10.73 11.87 0.03
N PHE A 390 10.13 12.30 -1.09
CA PHE A 390 10.91 12.62 -2.29
C PHE A 390 11.86 13.81 -2.12
N PRO A 391 11.42 14.99 -1.62
CA PRO A 391 12.34 16.10 -1.40
C PRO A 391 13.43 15.77 -0.37
N SER A 392 13.07 15.02 0.69
CA SER A 392 14.05 14.56 1.68
C SER A 392 15.07 13.58 1.09
N ALA A 393 14.63 12.65 0.25
CA ALA A 393 15.47 11.65 -0.40
C ALA A 393 16.44 12.31 -1.41
N VAL A 394 15.94 13.22 -2.24
CA VAL A 394 16.76 14.01 -3.17
C VAL A 394 17.83 14.80 -2.42
N GLY A 395 17.46 15.45 -1.31
CA GLY A 395 18.41 16.16 -0.45
C GLY A 395 19.49 15.24 0.15
N LEU A 396 19.09 14.07 0.65
CA LEU A 396 20.04 13.09 1.19
C LEU A 396 20.98 12.51 0.13
N MET A 397 20.48 12.24 -1.08
CA MET A 397 21.33 11.74 -2.17
C MET A 397 22.34 12.79 -2.64
N ASN A 398 21.91 14.05 -2.76
CA ASN A 398 22.79 15.16 -3.11
C ASN A 398 23.89 15.42 -2.07
N ASN A 399 23.58 15.24 -0.78
CA ASN A 399 24.56 15.43 0.31
C ASN A 399 25.56 14.27 0.44
N ASN A 400 25.18 13.06 0.02
CA ASN A 400 26.03 11.86 0.12
C ASN A 400 26.81 11.55 -1.17
N ASN A 401 26.82 12.44 -2.18
CA ASN A 401 27.48 12.25 -3.48
C ASN A 401 27.18 10.89 -4.15
N MET A 402 25.98 10.33 -3.97
CA MET A 402 25.61 9.09 -4.64
C MET A 402 25.46 9.36 -6.14
N THR A 403 26.37 8.83 -6.95
CA THR A 403 26.24 8.79 -8.40
C THR A 403 25.08 7.88 -8.76
N VAL A 404 24.04 8.45 -9.36
CA VAL A 404 22.98 7.67 -9.99
C VAL A 404 23.61 6.88 -11.15
N PRO A 405 23.38 5.57 -11.28
CA PRO A 405 23.87 4.83 -12.43
C PRO A 405 23.28 5.43 -13.70
N THR A 406 24.15 5.97 -14.55
CA THR A 406 23.80 6.42 -15.89
C THR A 406 23.34 5.21 -16.69
N THR A 407 22.06 5.14 -17.01
CA THR A 407 21.57 4.30 -18.09
C THR A 407 22.14 4.88 -19.39
N ASN A 408 23.17 4.26 -19.93
CA ASN A 408 23.56 4.50 -21.32
C ASN A 408 22.36 4.09 -22.19
N THR A 409 21.90 5.07 -22.98
CA THR A 409 20.85 4.95 -24.01
C THR A 409 21.15 3.85 -25.01
#